data_AF-A0A6C0LX56-F1
#
_entry.id   AF-A0A6C0LX56-F1
#
_cell.length_a   1.000
_cell.length_b   1.000
_cell.length_c   1.000
_cell.angle_alpha   90.00
_cell.angle_beta   90.00
_cell.angle_gamma   90.00
#
_symmetry.space_group_name_H-M   'P 1'
#
loop_
_entity.id
_entity.type
_entity.pdbx_description
1 polymer ?
#
loop_
_entity_poly.entity_id
_entity_poly.type
_entity_poly.pdbx_seq_one_letter_code
_entity_poly.pdbx_strand_id
1 'polypeptide(L)'
;MNSTIKASTKSAFHTVSNMEFTGVFDTIINNDFTSQSKYHLFIKYGDKVYMEVKDVGEIVISFAELQNNNYWKYYYDLSLMLTNSKNLVIQDLKYSSEYNDCQLYNEERFWSIDTASIENNIHINTLMVVNYDNNCYYKINPYDLENMEYTSQEDFHNFLMIYMAKVEFENNTANNMWASYYNLVVEYRANLMEKEVEEMTAVLQQL
;
A
#
# COMPACT_ATOMS: atom_id res chain seq x y z
N MET A 1 -21.94 -6.09 0.98
CA MET A 1 -21.02 -4.96 1.25
C MET A 1 -21.72 -3.62 1.09
N ASN A 2 -21.51 -2.65 2.00
CA ASN A 2 -22.10 -1.31 1.93
C ASN A 2 -21.08 -0.33 1.33
N SER A 3 -21.34 0.17 0.11
CA SER A 3 -20.47 1.13 -0.55
C SER A 3 -21.24 2.32 -1.14
N THR A 4 -20.59 3.48 -1.16
CA THR A 4 -21.03 4.66 -1.92
C THR A 4 -20.12 4.81 -3.13
N ILE A 5 -20.72 5.04 -4.31
CA ILE A 5 -19.97 5.13 -5.57
C ILE A 5 -20.15 6.51 -6.17
N LYS A 6 -19.03 7.17 -6.48
CA LYS A 6 -19.00 8.38 -7.31
C LYS A 6 -18.25 8.04 -8.59
N ALA A 7 -18.91 8.12 -9.74
CA ALA A 7 -18.28 7.80 -11.02
C ALA A 7 -17.88 9.06 -11.79
N SER A 8 -16.75 8.99 -12.47
CA SER A 8 -16.32 9.92 -13.51
C SER A 8 -16.33 9.22 -14.87
N THR A 9 -15.86 9.88 -15.92
CA THR A 9 -15.73 9.26 -17.26
C THR A 9 -14.61 8.22 -17.34
N LYS A 10 -13.63 8.26 -16.42
CA LYS A 10 -12.43 7.39 -16.45
C LYS A 10 -12.37 6.40 -15.28
N SER A 11 -12.81 6.83 -14.10
CA SER A 11 -12.69 6.04 -12.87
C SER A 11 -13.96 6.13 -12.02
N ALA A 12 -14.21 5.11 -11.20
CA ALA A 12 -15.24 5.07 -10.17
C ALA A 12 -14.60 5.03 -8.77
N PHE A 13 -15.05 5.90 -7.88
CA PHE A 13 -14.55 6.05 -6.53
C PHE A 13 -15.51 5.35 -5.57
N HIS A 14 -15.02 4.30 -4.90
CA HIS A 14 -15.82 3.46 -4.00
C HIS A 14 -15.41 3.73 -2.56
N THR A 15 -16.33 4.28 -1.76
CA THR A 15 -16.15 4.40 -0.31
C THR A 15 -16.84 3.23 0.38
N VAL A 16 -16.05 2.37 1.03
CA VAL A 16 -16.52 1.13 1.68
C VAL A 16 -16.27 1.20 3.18
N SER A 17 -17.34 1.31 3.97
CA SER A 17 -17.22 1.63 5.40
C SER A 17 -16.71 0.46 6.26
N ASN A 18 -16.84 -0.78 5.78
CA ASN A 18 -16.45 -1.99 6.50
C ASN A 18 -15.19 -2.66 5.94
N MET A 19 -14.43 -1.95 5.11
CA MET A 19 -13.13 -2.38 4.60
C MET A 19 -12.05 -1.35 4.84
N GLU A 20 -10.82 -1.81 4.99
CA GLU A 20 -9.63 -0.96 4.99
C GLU A 20 -8.70 -1.40 3.86
N PHE A 21 -8.44 -0.48 2.94
CA PHE A 21 -7.53 -0.59 1.82
C PHE A 21 -6.28 0.20 2.17
N THR A 22 -5.15 -0.47 2.31
CA THR A 22 -3.87 0.20 2.54
C THR A 22 -2.73 -0.49 1.79
N GLY A 23 -1.63 0.23 1.63
CA GLY A 23 -0.42 -0.32 1.03
C GLY A 23 0.84 0.43 1.44
N VAL A 24 1.97 -0.26 1.35
CA VAL A 24 3.31 0.34 1.37
C VAL A 24 3.90 0.12 -0.01
N PHE A 25 4.41 1.18 -0.60
CA PHE A 25 5.20 1.13 -1.82
C PHE A 25 6.56 1.74 -1.52
N ASP A 26 7.63 1.00 -1.81
CA ASP A 26 9.01 1.42 -1.60
C ASP A 26 9.75 1.33 -2.94
N THR A 27 10.33 2.43 -3.39
CA THR A 27 11.11 2.48 -4.63
C THR A 27 12.54 2.89 -4.34
N ILE A 28 13.48 2.06 -4.77
CA ILE A 28 14.90 2.35 -4.76
C ILE A 28 15.31 2.81 -6.16
N ILE A 29 15.89 4.00 -6.28
CA ILE A 29 16.47 4.52 -7.52
C ILE A 29 17.98 4.36 -7.43
N ASN A 30 18.55 3.55 -8.32
CA ASN A 30 19.97 3.23 -8.37
C ASN A 30 20.80 4.35 -9.04
N ASN A 31 22.12 4.26 -8.90
CA ASN A 31 23.06 5.21 -9.52
C ASN A 31 22.97 5.25 -11.06
N ASP A 32 22.54 4.16 -11.68
CA ASP A 32 22.35 4.03 -13.13
C ASP A 32 20.93 4.44 -13.59
N PHE A 33 20.15 5.05 -12.69
CA PHE A 33 18.75 5.46 -12.89
C PHE A 33 17.77 4.31 -13.12
N THR A 34 18.19 3.05 -12.93
CA THR A 34 17.23 1.95 -12.82
C THR A 34 16.48 2.04 -11.49
N SER A 35 15.21 1.64 -11.48
CA SER A 35 14.40 1.60 -10.27
C SER A 35 14.00 0.18 -9.91
N GLN A 36 13.97 -0.11 -8.61
CA GLN A 36 13.43 -1.33 -8.06
C GLN A 36 12.34 -0.95 -7.07
N SER A 37 11.12 -1.41 -7.32
CA SER A 37 10.00 -1.19 -6.41
C SER A 37 9.63 -2.45 -5.67
N LYS A 38 9.23 -2.31 -4.41
CA LYS A 38 8.64 -3.32 -3.54
C LYS A 38 7.29 -2.83 -3.07
N TYR A 39 6.38 -3.76 -2.80
CA TYR A 39 5.11 -3.42 -2.19
C TYR A 39 4.61 -4.48 -1.23
N HIS A 40 3.83 -4.00 -0.26
CA HIS A 40 2.94 -4.78 0.60
C HIS A 40 1.57 -4.13 0.52
N LEU A 41 0.61 -4.85 -0.06
CA LEU A 41 -0.76 -4.38 -0.24
C LEU A 41 -1.67 -5.15 0.71
N PHE A 42 -2.59 -4.44 1.35
CA PHE A 42 -3.50 -5.00 2.34
C PHE A 42 -4.94 -4.60 2.03
N ILE A 43 -5.84 -5.58 2.12
CA ILE A 43 -7.28 -5.33 2.19
C ILE A 43 -7.83 -6.05 3.41
N LYS A 44 -8.36 -5.31 4.38
CA LYS A 44 -8.98 -5.86 5.59
C LYS A 44 -10.50 -5.78 5.51
N TYR A 45 -11.18 -6.89 5.79
CA TYR A 45 -12.64 -7.01 5.89
C TYR A 45 -13.01 -7.81 7.14
N GLY A 46 -13.48 -7.12 8.19
CA GLY A 46 -13.72 -7.76 9.48
C GLY A 46 -12.41 -8.35 10.05
N ASP A 47 -12.40 -9.66 10.29
CA ASP A 47 -11.21 -10.42 10.71
C ASP A 47 -10.35 -10.88 9.52
N LYS A 48 -10.87 -10.87 8.28
CA LYS A 48 -10.15 -11.36 7.11
C LYS A 48 -9.23 -10.28 6.55
N VAL A 49 -8.02 -10.66 6.18
CA VAL A 49 -7.04 -9.79 5.52
C VAL A 49 -6.50 -10.48 4.28
N TYR A 50 -6.70 -9.84 3.12
CA TYR A 50 -5.89 -10.12 1.94
C TYR A 50 -4.57 -9.35 2.05
N MET A 51 -3.47 -10.05 1.83
CA MET A 51 -2.13 -9.48 1.79
C MET A 51 -1.44 -9.93 0.51
N GLU A 52 -0.93 -8.98 -0.26
CA GLU A 52 -0.13 -9.22 -1.46
C GLU A 52 1.25 -8.60 -1.28
N VAL A 53 2.29 -9.36 -1.59
CA VAL A 53 3.68 -8.92 -1.45
C VAL A 53 4.43 -9.21 -2.74
N LYS A 54 5.08 -8.17 -3.29
CA LYS A 54 5.83 -8.29 -4.53
C LYS A 54 6.91 -9.36 -4.44
N ASP A 55 7.00 -10.19 -5.48
CA ASP A 55 7.94 -11.31 -5.61
C ASP A 55 7.77 -12.41 -4.54
N VAL A 56 6.65 -12.41 -3.80
CA VAL A 56 6.31 -13.45 -2.83
C VAL A 56 4.99 -14.12 -3.20
N GLY A 57 3.93 -13.33 -3.42
CA GLY A 57 2.60 -13.83 -3.77
C GLY A 57 1.49 -13.16 -2.98
N GLU A 58 0.38 -13.85 -2.82
CA GLU A 58 -0.82 -13.34 -2.15
C GLU A 58 -1.41 -14.38 -1.20
N ILE A 59 -1.95 -13.92 -0.07
CA ILE A 59 -2.62 -14.75 0.92
C ILE A 59 -3.84 -14.06 1.50
N VAL A 60 -4.76 -14.87 2.03
CA VAL A 60 -5.92 -14.46 2.82
C VAL A 60 -5.78 -15.09 4.19
N ILE A 61 -5.57 -14.26 5.21
CA ILE A 61 -5.30 -14.66 6.59
C ILE A 61 -6.25 -13.96 7.56
N SER A 62 -6.24 -14.37 8.84
CA SER A 62 -6.91 -13.59 9.88
C SER A 62 -6.09 -12.36 10.27
N PHE A 63 -6.76 -11.37 10.84
CA PHE A 63 -6.09 -10.18 11.34
C PHE A 63 -5.19 -10.52 12.52
N ALA A 64 -5.59 -11.49 13.35
CA ALA A 64 -4.73 -12.01 14.42
C ALA A 64 -3.42 -12.60 13.87
N GLU A 65 -3.46 -13.36 12.77
CA GLU A 65 -2.27 -13.93 12.15
C GLU A 65 -1.32 -12.84 11.63
N LEU A 66 -1.88 -11.80 10.98
CA LEU A 66 -1.12 -10.63 10.55
C LEU A 66 -0.42 -9.94 11.71
N GLN A 67 -1.14 -9.73 12.83
CA GLN A 67 -0.60 -9.03 14.00
C GLN A 67 0.46 -9.84 14.76
N ASN A 68 0.42 -11.17 14.68
CA ASN A 68 1.38 -12.05 15.35
C ASN A 68 2.76 -12.07 14.66
N ASN A 69 2.83 -11.75 13.36
CA ASN A 69 4.09 -11.62 12.64
C ASN A 69 4.60 -10.18 12.68
N ASN A 70 5.72 -9.94 13.37
CA ASN A 70 6.29 -8.60 13.53
C ASN A 70 6.59 -7.87 12.21
N TYR A 71 6.99 -8.60 11.16
CA TYR A 71 7.28 -8.02 9.85
C TYR A 71 6.00 -7.56 9.16
N TRP A 72 4.97 -8.41 9.14
CA TRP A 72 3.69 -8.07 8.52
C TRP A 72 2.99 -6.97 9.28
N LYS A 73 3.00 -7.03 10.62
CA LYS A 73 2.49 -5.97 11.49
C LYS A 73 3.18 -4.63 11.19
N TYR A 74 4.51 -4.63 11.10
CA TYR A 74 5.28 -3.42 10.81
C TYR A 74 4.85 -2.77 9.48
N TYR A 75 4.78 -3.53 8.39
CA TYR A 75 4.34 -3.01 7.10
C TYR A 75 2.87 -2.62 7.08
N TYR A 76 2.00 -3.34 7.81
CA TYR A 76 0.61 -2.95 7.95
C TYR A 76 0.47 -1.62 8.70
N ASP A 77 1.17 -1.43 9.82
CA ASP A 77 1.15 -0.17 10.57
C ASP A 77 1.68 1.00 9.72
N LEU A 78 2.76 0.79 8.95
CA LEU A 78 3.24 1.77 7.98
C LEU A 78 2.19 2.10 6.92
N SER A 79 1.52 1.08 6.37
CA SER A 79 0.51 1.26 5.34
C SER A 79 -0.64 2.14 5.80
N LEU A 80 -1.06 2.00 7.06
CA LEU A 80 -2.11 2.82 7.67
C LEU A 80 -1.73 4.31 7.72
N MET A 81 -0.44 4.61 7.87
CA MET A 81 0.04 5.98 7.90
C MET A 81 0.23 6.54 6.50
N LEU A 82 0.67 5.74 5.53
CA LEU A 82 0.93 6.20 4.16
C LEU A 82 -0.35 6.39 3.33
N THR A 83 -1.40 5.61 3.61
CA THR A 83 -2.65 5.67 2.84
C THR A 83 -3.52 6.84 3.29
N ASN A 84 -3.93 7.70 2.36
CA ASN A 84 -4.68 8.92 2.67
C ASN A 84 -6.10 8.63 3.16
N SER A 85 -6.81 7.71 2.49
CA SER A 85 -8.17 7.34 2.83
C SER A 85 -8.37 5.83 2.76
N LYS A 86 -8.20 5.16 3.91
CA LYS A 86 -8.30 3.69 4.01
C LYS A 86 -9.64 3.09 3.60
N ASN A 87 -10.72 3.86 3.57
CA ASN A 87 -12.04 3.36 3.16
C ASN A 87 -12.34 3.64 1.67
N LEU A 88 -11.40 4.24 0.94
CA LEU A 88 -11.56 4.60 -0.47
C LEU A 88 -10.74 3.64 -1.34
N VAL A 89 -11.38 3.06 -2.35
CA VAL A 89 -10.71 2.36 -3.44
C VAL A 89 -11.21 2.92 -4.78
N ILE A 90 -10.31 3.05 -5.74
CA ILE A 90 -10.56 3.64 -7.04
C ILE A 90 -10.59 2.49 -8.06
N GLN A 91 -11.63 2.47 -8.89
CA GLN A 91 -11.74 1.54 -10.00
C GLN A 91 -11.52 2.27 -11.31
N ASP A 92 -10.53 1.87 -12.09
CA ASP A 92 -10.39 2.34 -13.45
C ASP A 92 -11.39 1.64 -14.37
N LEU A 93 -12.23 2.42 -15.06
CA LEU A 93 -13.32 1.91 -15.90
C LEU A 93 -12.83 1.47 -17.29
N LYS A 94 -11.61 1.88 -17.65
CA LYS A 94 -10.88 1.40 -18.81
C LYS A 94 -9.51 0.98 -18.33
N TYR A 95 -9.07 -0.20 -18.73
CA TYR A 95 -7.68 -0.60 -18.53
C TYR A 95 -6.80 0.42 -19.26
N SER A 96 -6.09 1.24 -18.50
CA SER A 96 -5.35 2.34 -19.07
C SER A 96 -3.97 1.85 -19.47
N SER A 97 -3.85 1.33 -20.68
CA SER A 97 -2.58 1.33 -21.41
C SER A 97 -2.08 2.76 -21.76
N GLU A 98 -2.83 3.80 -21.36
CA GLU A 98 -2.46 5.22 -21.48
C GLU A 98 -1.67 5.75 -20.26
N TYR A 99 -1.62 5.01 -19.14
CA TYR A 99 -0.79 5.32 -17.98
C TYR A 99 0.36 4.32 -17.90
N ASN A 100 1.58 4.81 -17.69
CA ASN A 100 2.88 4.14 -17.82
C ASN A 100 3.13 2.96 -16.84
N ASP A 101 2.10 2.40 -16.19
CA ASP A 101 2.21 1.45 -15.08
C ASP A 101 2.47 -0.01 -15.49
N CYS A 102 2.59 -0.28 -16.79
CA CYS A 102 2.96 -1.59 -17.33
C CYS A 102 4.36 -2.09 -16.92
N GLN A 103 5.09 -1.35 -16.08
CA GLN A 103 6.38 -1.76 -15.53
C GLN A 103 6.33 -2.32 -14.09
N LEU A 104 5.26 -2.06 -13.33
CA LEU A 104 5.19 -2.47 -11.91
C LEU A 104 4.50 -3.82 -11.70
N TYR A 105 3.49 -4.12 -12.52
CA TYR A 105 2.66 -5.31 -12.44
C TYR A 105 2.75 -6.12 -13.73
N ASN A 106 2.75 -7.46 -13.60
CA ASN A 106 2.84 -8.37 -14.73
C ASN A 106 1.48 -8.61 -15.43
N GLU A 107 0.41 -8.04 -14.90
CA GLU A 107 -0.96 -8.26 -15.35
C GLU A 107 -1.80 -6.98 -15.23
N GLU A 108 -2.94 -6.97 -15.91
CA GLU A 108 -3.87 -5.85 -15.86
C GLU A 108 -4.53 -5.73 -14.48
N ARG A 109 -4.55 -4.52 -13.92
CA ARG A 109 -5.19 -4.23 -12.63
C ARG A 109 -6.07 -3.01 -12.74
N PHE A 110 -7.15 -3.00 -11.95
CA PHE A 110 -8.21 -1.99 -12.05
C PHE A 110 -8.51 -1.29 -10.73
N TRP A 111 -8.05 -1.83 -9.61
CA TRP A 111 -8.43 -1.37 -8.29
C TRP A 111 -7.23 -0.75 -7.59
N SER A 112 -7.23 0.56 -7.41
CA SER A 112 -6.12 1.29 -6.81
C SER A 112 -6.48 2.04 -5.53
N ILE A 113 -5.44 2.38 -4.77
CA ILE A 113 -5.52 3.23 -3.58
C ILE A 113 -4.68 4.48 -3.74
N ASP A 114 -5.12 5.54 -3.07
CA ASP A 114 -4.34 6.76 -2.87
C ASP A 114 -3.41 6.58 -1.67
N THR A 115 -2.16 6.25 -1.96
CA THR A 115 -1.12 6.01 -0.96
C THR A 115 0.18 6.66 -1.38
N ALA A 116 0.85 7.30 -0.42
CA ALA A 116 2.20 7.80 -0.63
C ALA A 116 3.21 6.64 -0.67
N SER A 117 4.32 6.87 -1.35
CA SER A 117 5.42 5.91 -1.52
C SER A 117 6.67 6.39 -0.79
N ILE A 118 7.45 5.46 -0.28
CA ILE A 118 8.81 5.72 0.20
C ILE A 118 9.74 5.65 -1.01
N GLU A 119 10.58 6.66 -1.20
CA GLU A 119 11.57 6.72 -2.26
C GLU A 119 12.97 6.86 -1.67
N ASN A 120 13.82 5.88 -1.96
CA ASN A 120 15.24 5.89 -1.65
C ASN A 120 16.05 6.09 -2.93
N ASN A 121 16.49 7.31 -3.17
CA ASN A 121 17.29 7.66 -4.33
C ASN A 121 18.78 7.63 -3.98
N ILE A 122 19.45 6.56 -4.39
CA ILE A 122 20.88 6.35 -4.13
C ILE A 122 21.71 7.33 -4.95
N HIS A 123 21.27 7.70 -6.16
CA HIS A 123 22.00 8.60 -7.06
C HIS A 123 22.23 10.00 -6.44
N ILE A 124 21.20 10.55 -5.79
CA ILE A 124 21.30 11.84 -5.09
C ILE A 124 21.35 11.73 -3.57
N ASN A 125 21.42 10.51 -3.03
CA ASN A 125 21.47 10.19 -1.61
C ASN A 125 20.31 10.82 -0.80
N THR A 126 19.08 10.58 -1.23
CA THR A 126 17.86 11.06 -0.56
C THR A 126 16.93 9.91 -0.17
N LEU A 127 16.30 10.02 1.00
CA LEU A 127 15.22 9.15 1.45
C LEU A 127 14.02 10.03 1.82
N MET A 128 12.90 9.87 1.14
CA MET A 128 11.72 10.73 1.32
C MET A 128 10.40 9.98 1.09
N VAL A 129 9.30 10.55 1.59
CA VAL A 129 7.95 10.13 1.22
C VAL A 129 7.46 11.03 0.09
N VAL A 130 7.05 10.42 -1.01
CA VAL A 130 6.53 11.06 -2.21
C VAL A 130 5.08 10.66 -2.42
N ASN A 131 4.23 11.65 -2.71
CA ASN A 131 2.85 11.38 -3.09
C ASN A 131 2.75 11.48 -4.61
N TYR A 132 2.67 10.33 -5.27
CA TYR A 132 2.37 10.23 -6.69
C TYR A 132 0.91 9.81 -6.82
N ASP A 133 0.16 10.46 -7.72
CA ASP A 133 -1.25 10.13 -7.94
C ASP A 133 -1.41 8.66 -8.39
N ASN A 134 -2.11 7.84 -7.59
CA ASN A 134 -2.65 6.50 -7.89
C ASN A 134 -1.69 5.43 -8.48
N ASN A 135 -0.68 5.00 -7.72
CA ASN A 135 0.31 4.01 -8.19
C ASN A 135 0.20 2.60 -7.58
N CYS A 136 -0.80 2.34 -6.73
CA CYS A 136 -0.89 1.09 -5.99
C CYS A 136 -2.16 0.32 -6.35
N TYR A 137 -2.02 -0.77 -7.11
CA TYR A 137 -3.12 -1.55 -7.62
C TYR A 137 -3.19 -2.96 -7.02
N TYR A 138 -4.36 -3.32 -6.51
CA TYR A 138 -4.69 -4.67 -6.09
C TYR A 138 -4.93 -5.58 -7.29
N LYS A 139 -4.51 -6.84 -7.15
CA LYS A 139 -4.80 -7.90 -8.11
C LYS A 139 -6.26 -8.33 -8.11
N ILE A 140 -6.90 -8.33 -6.94
CA ILE A 140 -8.27 -8.82 -6.77
C ILE A 140 -9.29 -7.70 -6.89
N ASN A 141 -10.54 -8.06 -7.20
CA ASN A 141 -11.68 -7.20 -6.94
C ASN A 141 -11.96 -7.18 -5.42
N PRO A 142 -11.92 -6.01 -4.76
CA PRO A 142 -12.21 -5.87 -3.33
C PRO A 142 -13.50 -6.55 -2.85
N TYR A 143 -14.54 -6.53 -3.68
CA TYR A 143 -15.84 -7.08 -3.34
C TYR A 143 -15.84 -8.61 -3.19
N ASP A 144 -14.84 -9.29 -3.75
CA ASP A 144 -14.73 -10.75 -3.70
C ASP A 144 -14.17 -11.24 -2.35
N LEU A 145 -13.45 -10.38 -1.62
CA LEU A 145 -12.76 -10.75 -0.37
C LEU A 145 -13.71 -11.33 0.69
N GLU A 146 -14.95 -10.84 0.76
CA GLU A 146 -15.97 -11.36 1.69
C GLU A 146 -16.15 -12.87 1.52
N ASN A 147 -16.11 -13.37 0.29
CA ASN A 147 -16.37 -14.77 -0.05
C ASN A 147 -15.10 -15.59 -0.30
N MET A 148 -13.92 -14.98 -0.33
CA MET A 148 -12.65 -15.72 -0.49
C MET A 148 -12.40 -16.64 0.71
N GLU A 149 -11.93 -17.85 0.45
CA GLU A 149 -11.48 -18.76 1.50
C GLU A 149 -10.15 -18.25 2.10
N TYR A 150 -9.88 -18.64 3.35
CA TYR A 150 -8.54 -18.48 3.91
C TYR A 150 -7.55 -19.32 3.13
N THR A 151 -6.32 -18.82 3.01
CA THR A 151 -5.23 -19.54 2.35
C THR A 151 -5.01 -20.90 3.02
N SER A 152 -4.81 -21.94 2.19
CA SER A 152 -4.52 -23.28 2.68
C SER A 152 -3.23 -23.29 3.50
N GLN A 153 -3.07 -24.26 4.40
CA GLN A 153 -1.84 -24.37 5.20
C GLN A 153 -0.59 -24.57 4.35
N GLU A 154 -0.71 -25.30 3.23
CA GLU A 154 0.39 -25.53 2.29
C GLU A 154 0.80 -24.24 1.58
N ASP A 155 -0.17 -23.50 1.04
CA ASP A 155 0.09 -22.23 0.35
C ASP A 155 0.62 -21.17 1.32
N PHE A 156 0.08 -21.14 2.55
CA PHE A 156 0.56 -20.25 3.60
C PHE A 156 2.01 -20.57 3.98
N HIS A 157 2.37 -21.85 4.10
CA HIS A 157 3.74 -22.27 4.36
C HIS A 157 4.69 -21.87 3.22
N ASN A 158 4.28 -22.09 1.97
CA ASN A 158 5.06 -21.70 0.80
C ASN A 158 5.27 -20.18 0.74
N PHE A 159 4.22 -19.40 0.97
CA PHE A 159 4.31 -17.95 1.08
C PHE A 159 5.31 -17.53 2.16
N LEU A 160 5.20 -18.11 3.37
CA LEU A 160 6.05 -17.76 4.50
C LEU A 160 7.52 -18.11 4.22
N MET A 161 7.82 -19.25 3.59
CA MET A 161 9.19 -19.61 3.23
C MET A 161 9.83 -18.58 2.28
N ILE A 162 9.10 -18.19 1.23
CA ILE A 162 9.58 -17.19 0.26
C ILE A 162 9.73 -15.83 0.94
N TYR A 163 8.74 -15.43 1.75
CA TYR A 163 8.76 -14.17 2.49
C TYR A 163 9.95 -14.08 3.44
N MET A 164 10.20 -15.13 4.23
CA MET A 164 11.29 -15.15 5.20
C MET A 164 12.67 -15.18 4.52
N ALA A 165 12.83 -15.91 3.41
CA ALA A 165 14.07 -15.88 2.64
C ALA A 165 14.39 -14.46 2.12
N LYS A 166 13.36 -13.72 1.67
CA LYS A 166 13.49 -12.31 1.27
C LYS A 166 13.85 -11.42 2.45
N VAL A 167 13.18 -11.58 3.58
CA VAL A 167 13.45 -10.81 4.81
C VAL A 167 14.86 -11.06 5.34
N GLU A 168 15.33 -12.31 5.36
CA GLU A 168 16.69 -12.65 5.82
C GLU A 168 17.76 -12.00 4.93
N PHE A 169 17.55 -12.02 3.61
CA PHE A 169 18.40 -11.32 2.66
C PHE A 169 18.44 -9.81 2.95
N GLU A 170 17.29 -9.20 3.21
CA GLU A 170 17.19 -7.78 3.55
C GLU A 170 17.83 -7.47 4.91
N ASN A 171 17.56 -8.25 5.96
CA ASN A 171 18.05 -8.02 7.33
C ASN A 171 19.57 -8.09 7.49
N ASN A 172 20.26 -8.90 6.68
CA ASN A 172 21.72 -8.88 6.62
C ASN A 172 22.28 -7.49 6.17
N THR A 173 21.39 -6.60 5.70
CA THR A 173 21.66 -5.21 5.30
C THR A 173 20.77 -4.16 5.99
N ALA A 174 19.67 -4.52 6.69
CA ALA A 174 18.52 -3.62 6.89
C ALA A 174 18.06 -3.32 8.33
N ASN A 175 18.73 -3.78 9.40
CA ASN A 175 18.26 -3.52 10.78
C ASN A 175 18.09 -2.02 11.14
N ASN A 176 18.63 -1.09 10.34
CA ASN A 176 18.44 0.36 10.49
C ASN A 176 17.36 0.98 9.59
N MET A 177 16.88 0.28 8.54
CA MET A 177 15.92 0.86 7.61
C MET A 177 14.52 1.00 8.21
N TRP A 178 14.10 0.08 9.07
CA TRP A 178 12.75 0.13 9.64
C TRP A 178 12.51 1.36 10.52
N ALA A 179 13.44 1.65 11.42
CA ALA A 179 13.37 2.85 12.24
C ALA A 179 13.40 4.11 11.37
N SER A 180 14.21 4.11 10.30
CA SER A 180 14.30 5.23 9.36
C SER A 180 12.97 5.47 8.63
N TYR A 181 12.35 4.40 8.12
CA TYR A 181 11.06 4.47 7.42
C TYR A 181 9.94 4.92 8.35
N TYR A 182 9.88 4.34 9.56
CA TYR A 182 8.87 4.73 10.54
C TYR A 182 8.97 6.22 10.89
N ASN A 183 10.17 6.71 11.22
CA ASN A 183 10.38 8.13 11.55
C ASN A 183 10.02 9.04 10.37
N LEU A 184 10.43 8.65 9.17
CA LEU A 184 10.15 9.40 7.95
C LEU A 184 8.64 9.52 7.68
N VAL A 185 7.90 8.42 7.82
CA VAL A 185 6.44 8.40 7.62
C VAL A 185 5.72 9.19 8.71
N VAL A 186 6.19 9.13 9.96
CA VAL A 186 5.67 9.95 11.06
C VAL A 186 5.86 11.43 10.77
N GLU A 187 7.05 11.84 10.34
CA GLU A 187 7.34 13.24 9.96
C GLU A 187 6.46 13.69 8.79
N TYR A 188 6.34 12.87 7.76
CA TYR A 188 5.45 13.13 6.63
C TYR A 188 4.00 13.37 7.10
N ARG A 189 3.50 12.54 8.02
CA ARG A 189 2.14 12.70 8.57
C ARG A 189 1.98 13.92 9.45
N ALA A 190 2.99 14.27 10.24
CA ALA A 190 2.99 15.51 11.00
C ALA A 190 2.86 16.72 10.05
N ASN A 191 3.66 16.77 8.99
CA ASN A 191 3.63 17.84 8.00
C ASN A 191 2.28 17.94 7.26
N LEU A 192 1.63 16.82 6.96
CA LEU A 192 0.28 16.81 6.38
C LEU A 192 -0.75 17.41 7.33
N MET A 193 -0.74 16.98 8.60
CA MET A 193 -1.67 17.52 9.60
C MET A 193 -1.47 19.02 9.84
N GLU A 194 -0.22 19.50 9.85
CA GLU A 194 0.07 20.93 9.96
C GLU A 194 -0.52 21.73 8.80
N LYS A 195 -0.36 21.25 7.56
CA LYS A 195 -0.97 21.87 6.37
C LYS A 195 -2.49 21.90 6.43
N GLU A 196 -3.13 20.79 6.82
CA GLU A 196 -4.60 20.75 6.99
C GLU A 196 -5.08 21.78 8.02
N VAL A 197 -4.35 21.96 9.12
CA VAL A 197 -4.66 22.97 10.14
C VAL A 197 -4.48 24.39 9.61
N GLU A 198 -3.42 24.65 8.87
CA GLU A 198 -3.18 25.95 8.23
C GLU A 198 -4.28 26.31 7.24
N GLU A 199 -4.68 25.37 6.38
CA GLU A 199 -5.77 25.53 5.41
C GLU A 199 -7.11 25.81 6.08
N MET A 200 -7.47 25.04 7.12
CA MET A 200 -8.69 25.28 7.90
C MET A 200 -8.68 26.65 8.58
N THR A 201 -7.53 27.06 9.11
CA THR A 201 -7.38 28.38 9.76
C THR A 201 -7.55 29.51 8.75
N ALA A 202 -7.00 29.36 7.55
CA ALA A 202 -7.15 30.35 6.48
C ALA A 202 -8.61 30.50 6.02
N VAL A 203 -9.36 29.38 5.92
CA VAL A 203 -10.80 29.41 5.60
C VAL A 203 -11.59 30.12 6.70
N LEU A 204 -11.31 29.84 7.97
CA LEU A 204 -11.99 30.49 9.10
C LEU A 204 -11.74 31.99 9.17
N GLN A 205 -10.56 32.46 8.77
CA GLN A 205 -10.23 33.90 8.74
C GLN A 205 -10.90 34.66 7.59
N GLN A 206 -11.46 33.94 6.61
CA GLN A 206 -12.17 34.53 5.46
C GLN A 206 -13.70 34.57 5.65
N LEU A 207 -14.21 34.01 6.75
CA LEU A 207 -15.63 34.02 7.15
C LEU A 207 -15.92 35.15 8.15
#